data_AF-M0QQR3-F1
#
_entry.id   AF-M0QQR3-F1
#
_cell.length_a   1.000
_cell.length_b   1.000
_cell.length_c   1.000
_cell.angle_alpha   90.00
_cell.angle_beta   90.00
_cell.angle_gamma   90.00
#
_symmetry.space_group_name_H-M   'P 1'
#
loop_
_entity.id
_entity.type
_entity.pdbx_description
1 polymer ?
#
loop_
_entity_poly.entity_id
_entity_poly.type
_entity_poly.pdbx_seq_one_letter_code
_entity_poly.pdbx_strand_id
1 'polypeptide(L)'
;MPPRKTTTQRGLGYRHQQQVKSLKSRHIDGTPCWWCGKPMLLAQGLHGDHTIPRKRGGTIADRLLHSWCNEERGDGSRDHLRPALQLQPTDAARKGPTLYLDWP
;
A
#
# COMPACT_ATOMS: atom_id res chain seq x y z
N MET A 1 -25.93 25.32 -5.83
CA MET A 1 -24.86 24.38 -5.43
C MET A 1 -24.89 23.18 -6.37
N PRO A 2 -23.75 22.69 -6.87
CA PRO A 2 -23.74 21.48 -7.70
C PRO A 2 -24.18 20.26 -6.86
N PRO A 3 -24.83 19.25 -7.47
CA PRO A 3 -25.29 18.06 -6.75
C PRO A 3 -24.11 17.25 -6.21
N ARG A 4 -24.28 16.64 -5.02
CA ARG A 4 -23.29 15.75 -4.42
C ARG A 4 -23.10 14.52 -5.31
N LYS A 5 -21.84 14.17 -5.61
CA LYS A 5 -21.50 12.96 -6.37
C LYS A 5 -21.91 11.70 -5.59
N THR A 6 -22.58 10.76 -6.25
CA THR A 6 -22.88 9.43 -5.70
C THR A 6 -21.61 8.63 -5.41
N THR A 7 -21.70 7.56 -4.61
CA THR A 7 -20.59 6.63 -4.34
C THR A 7 -19.95 6.10 -5.63
N THR A 8 -20.78 5.75 -6.62
CA THR A 8 -20.30 5.30 -7.94
C THR A 8 -19.63 6.42 -8.73
N GLN A 9 -20.21 7.62 -8.79
CA GLN A 9 -19.58 8.79 -9.43
C GLN A 9 -18.29 9.23 -8.74
N ARG A 10 -18.15 8.92 -7.45
CA ARG A 10 -16.90 9.10 -6.73
C ARG A 10 -15.87 8.05 -7.11
N GLY A 11 -16.23 6.91 -7.70
CA GLY A 11 -15.34 5.77 -7.98
C GLY A 11 -15.23 4.78 -6.80
N LEU A 12 -16.23 4.71 -5.92
CA LEU A 12 -16.28 3.82 -4.74
C LEU A 12 -17.42 2.80 -4.82
N GLY A 13 -18.04 2.64 -5.99
CA GLY A 13 -19.19 1.75 -6.19
C GLY A 13 -18.83 0.25 -6.14
N TYR A 14 -19.78 -0.59 -6.50
CA TYR A 14 -19.68 -2.05 -6.40
C TYR A 14 -18.38 -2.63 -7.00
N ARG A 15 -17.98 -2.18 -8.20
CA ARG A 15 -16.73 -2.65 -8.85
C ARG A 15 -15.50 -2.41 -7.99
N HIS A 16 -15.37 -1.22 -7.39
CA HIS A 16 -14.28 -0.88 -6.49
C HIS A 16 -14.30 -1.79 -5.24
N GLN A 17 -15.48 -2.00 -4.65
CA GLN A 17 -15.62 -2.88 -3.48
C GLN A 17 -15.20 -4.33 -3.79
N GLN A 18 -15.56 -4.86 -4.97
CA GLN A 18 -15.13 -6.20 -5.39
C GLN A 18 -13.61 -6.28 -5.62
N GLN A 19 -13.00 -5.24 -6.21
CA GLN A 19 -11.54 -5.17 -6.35
C GLN A 19 -10.83 -5.21 -5.00
N VAL A 20 -11.25 -4.37 -4.05
CA VAL A 20 -10.66 -4.34 -2.71
C VAL A 20 -10.89 -5.66 -1.97
N LYS A 21 -12.07 -6.28 -2.11
CA LYS A 21 -12.35 -7.60 -1.55
C LYS A 21 -11.41 -8.66 -2.13
N SER A 22 -11.20 -8.66 -3.45
CA SER A 22 -10.25 -9.58 -4.12
C SER A 22 -8.82 -9.36 -3.64
N LEU A 23 -8.36 -8.11 -3.54
CA LEU A 23 -7.04 -7.78 -3.00
C LEU A 23 -6.87 -8.30 -1.58
N LYS A 24 -7.85 -8.07 -0.70
CA LYS A 24 -7.85 -8.56 0.68
C LYS A 24 -7.82 -10.08 0.77
N SER A 25 -8.57 -10.77 -0.09
CA SER A 25 -8.60 -12.24 -0.11
C SER A 25 -7.27 -12.89 -0.52
N ARG A 26 -6.43 -12.17 -1.26
CA ARG A 26 -5.11 -12.63 -1.73
C ARG A 26 -3.96 -12.07 -0.89
N HIS A 27 -4.25 -11.25 0.13
CA HIS A 27 -3.24 -10.62 0.97
C HIS A 27 -2.57 -11.66 1.85
N ILE A 28 -1.26 -11.56 1.99
CA ILE A 28 -0.46 -12.34 2.94
C ILE A 28 -0.01 -11.39 4.04
N ASP A 29 -0.39 -11.68 5.28
CA ASP A 29 0.04 -10.89 6.44
C ASP A 29 1.56 -10.85 6.53
N GLY A 30 2.11 -9.65 6.75
CA GLY A 30 3.54 -9.43 6.66
C GLY A 30 3.99 -8.75 5.36
N THR A 31 3.19 -8.80 4.29
CA THR A 31 3.54 -8.16 3.01
C THR A 31 3.85 -6.67 3.23
N PRO A 32 5.03 -6.17 2.77
CA PRO A 32 5.41 -4.79 2.99
C PRO A 32 4.45 -3.79 2.33
N CYS A 33 4.03 -2.78 3.09
CA CYS A 33 3.28 -1.66 2.56
C CYS A 33 4.14 -0.86 1.56
N TRP A 34 3.66 -0.62 0.35
CA TRP A 34 4.43 0.09 -0.69
C TRP A 34 4.77 1.54 -0.32
N TRP A 35 3.97 2.16 0.55
CA TRP A 35 4.18 3.53 1.03
C TRP A 35 5.24 3.59 2.13
N CYS A 36 5.01 2.87 3.25
CA CYS A 36 5.84 3.00 4.45
C CYS A 36 6.83 1.87 4.68
N GLY A 37 6.81 0.80 3.88
CA GLY A 37 7.68 -0.37 4.01
C GLY A 37 7.37 -1.30 5.18
N LYS A 38 6.48 -0.92 6.10
CA LYS A 38 6.13 -1.74 7.27
C LYS A 38 5.19 -2.90 6.88
N PRO A 39 5.20 -4.01 7.64
CA PRO A 39 4.28 -5.12 7.45
C PRO A 39 2.81 -4.69 7.45
N MET A 40 2.04 -5.19 6.49
CA MET A 40 0.57 -5.04 6.48
C MET A 40 -0.09 -6.28 7.08
N LEU A 41 -1.02 -6.07 8.01
CA LEU A 41 -1.88 -7.11 8.57
C LEU A 41 -3.33 -6.84 8.17
N LEU A 42 -4.06 -7.86 7.72
CA LEU A 42 -5.45 -7.71 7.26
C LEU A 42 -6.35 -7.14 8.38
N ALA A 43 -6.09 -7.53 9.62
CA ALA A 43 -6.79 -7.05 10.82
C ALA A 43 -6.68 -5.52 11.04
N GLN A 44 -5.70 -4.85 10.43
CA GLN A 44 -5.52 -3.39 10.52
C GLN A 44 -6.50 -2.61 9.64
N GLY A 45 -7.37 -3.28 8.87
CA GLY A 45 -8.32 -2.61 7.99
C GLY A 45 -7.63 -1.98 6.78
N LEU A 46 -6.94 -2.79 5.97
CA LEU A 46 -6.23 -2.31 4.78
C LEU A 46 -7.16 -1.66 3.75
N HIS A 47 -6.66 -0.64 3.05
CA HIS A 47 -7.38 0.15 2.05
C HIS A 47 -6.88 -0.16 0.63
N GLY A 48 -7.80 -0.09 -0.34
CA GLY A 48 -7.47 -0.23 -1.76
C GLY A 48 -6.90 1.06 -2.34
N ASP A 49 -5.60 1.08 -2.57
CA ASP A 49 -4.90 2.17 -3.24
C ASP A 49 -4.87 1.95 -4.75
N HIS A 50 -4.61 3.03 -5.49
CA HIS A 50 -4.60 3.07 -6.94
C HIS A 50 -3.26 3.59 -7.45
N THR A 51 -2.56 2.84 -8.32
CA THR A 51 -1.34 3.34 -8.98
C THR A 51 -1.58 4.72 -9.60
N ILE A 52 -2.70 4.88 -10.33
CA ILE A 52 -3.21 6.18 -10.76
C ILE A 52 -4.22 6.66 -9.71
N PRO A 53 -3.93 7.71 -8.93
CA PRO A 53 -4.85 8.16 -7.88
C PRO A 53 -6.18 8.62 -8.44
N ARG A 54 -7.27 8.42 -7.68
CA ARG A 54 -8.63 8.78 -8.12
C ARG A 54 -8.79 10.27 -8.42
N LYS A 55 -8.06 11.13 -7.71
CA LYS A 55 -8.00 12.58 -7.96
C LYS A 55 -7.45 12.90 -9.36
N ARG A 56 -6.68 11.99 -9.96
CA ARG A 56 -6.11 12.05 -11.31
C ARG A 56 -6.85 11.14 -12.30
N GLY A 57 -8.06 10.68 -11.97
CA GLY A 57 -8.92 9.91 -12.87
C GLY A 57 -8.77 8.39 -12.80
N GLY A 58 -7.92 7.84 -11.92
CA GLY A 58 -7.82 6.39 -11.78
C GLY A 58 -9.06 5.75 -11.16
N THR A 59 -9.41 4.56 -11.65
CA THR A 59 -10.65 3.84 -11.30
C THR A 59 -10.42 2.41 -10.82
N ILE A 60 -9.17 1.94 -10.83
CA ILE A 60 -8.78 0.57 -10.49
C ILE A 60 -7.97 0.63 -9.20
N ALA A 61 -8.49 0.00 -8.15
CA ALA A 61 -7.69 -0.32 -6.98
C ALA A 61 -6.84 -1.55 -7.30
N ASP A 62 -5.52 -1.41 -7.24
CA ASP A 62 -4.55 -2.42 -7.69
C ASP A 62 -3.57 -2.87 -6.60
N ARG A 63 -3.59 -2.21 -5.44
CA ARG A 63 -2.78 -2.60 -4.28
C ARG A 63 -3.49 -2.30 -2.96
N LEU A 64 -2.98 -2.90 -1.88
CA LEU A 64 -3.36 -2.56 -0.52
C LEU A 64 -2.31 -1.64 0.12
N LEU A 65 -2.79 -0.74 0.98
CA LEU A 65 -1.98 0.04 1.91
C LEU A 65 -2.64 0.06 3.30
N HIS A 66 -1.90 0.41 4.34
CA HIS A 66 -2.53 0.86 5.60
C HIS A 66 -3.44 2.07 5.33
N SER A 67 -4.50 2.25 6.14
CA SER A 67 -5.41 3.40 5.98
C SER A 67 -4.66 4.73 5.99
N TRP A 68 -3.82 4.95 7.00
CA TRP A 68 -3.03 6.18 7.15
C TRP A 68 -2.05 6.39 6.00
N CYS A 69 -1.37 5.34 5.53
CA CYS A 69 -0.49 5.40 4.36
C CYS A 69 -1.24 5.87 3.10
N ASN A 70 -2.43 5.32 2.87
CA ASN A 70 -3.26 5.68 1.72
C ASN A 70 -3.74 7.15 1.79
N GLU A 71 -4.03 7.65 2.99
CA GLU A 71 -4.39 9.05 3.22
C GLU A 71 -3.19 10.00 3.03
N GLU A 72 -2.02 9.68 3.59
CA GLU A 72 -0.80 10.47 3.46
C GLU A 72 -0.34 10.61 2.00
N ARG A 73 -0.44 9.52 1.22
CA ARG A 73 -0.14 9.49 -0.20
C ARG A 73 -0.99 10.50 -0.99
N GLY A 74 -2.26 10.59 -0.64
CA GLY A 74 -3.18 11.59 -1.18
C GLY A 74 -3.41 11.45 -2.69
N ASP A 75 -2.93 12.42 -3.46
CA ASP A 75 -3.09 12.46 -4.93
C ASP A 75 -1.89 11.87 -5.69
N GLY A 76 -0.93 11.26 -4.98
CA GLY A 76 0.29 10.68 -5.54
C GLY A 76 1.37 11.69 -5.90
N SER A 77 1.19 12.99 -5.62
CA SER A 77 2.27 13.99 -5.77
C SER A 77 3.49 13.71 -4.87
N ARG A 78 3.28 12.94 -3.80
CA ARG A 78 4.27 12.65 -2.75
C ARG A 78 4.91 11.27 -2.89
N ASP A 79 4.70 10.56 -4.01
CA ASP A 79 5.24 9.20 -4.18
C ASP A 79 6.78 9.15 -4.04
N HIS A 80 7.47 10.22 -4.41
CA HIS A 80 8.92 10.38 -4.23
C HIS A 80 9.36 10.65 -2.78
N LEU A 81 8.42 10.98 -1.89
CA LEU A 81 8.64 11.23 -0.46
C LEU A 81 8.26 10.03 0.41
N ARG A 82 7.84 8.91 -0.20
CA ARG A 82 7.34 7.75 0.55
C ARG A 82 8.39 7.24 1.56
N PRO A 83 8.03 6.98 2.82
CA PRO A 83 8.98 6.53 3.84
C PRO A 83 9.71 5.23 3.47
N ALA A 84 9.09 4.35 2.66
CA ALA A 84 9.72 3.11 2.19
C ALA A 84 11.04 3.33 1.42
N LEU A 85 11.27 4.51 0.83
CA LEU A 85 12.54 4.82 0.17
C LEU A 85 13.70 4.96 1.17
N GLN A 86 13.41 5.29 2.43
CA GLN A 86 14.41 5.46 3.49
C GLN A 86 14.68 4.15 4.24
N LEU A 87 13.75 3.19 4.19
CA LEU A 87 13.88 1.88 4.83
C LEU A 87 14.61 0.84 3.97
N GLN A 88 15.28 1.26 2.90
CA GLN A 88 16.20 0.39 2.16
C GLN A 88 17.22 -0.16 3.18
N PRO A 89 17.49 -1.47 3.20
CA PRO A 89 18.47 -2.02 4.11
C PRO A 89 19.79 -1.31 3.83
N THR A 90 20.33 -0.63 4.84
CA THR A 90 21.73 -0.21 4.78
C THR A 90 22.58 -1.47 4.60
N ASP A 91 23.71 -1.37 3.91
CA ASP A 91 24.58 -2.51 3.56
C ASP A 91 24.96 -3.39 4.77
N ALA A 92 24.81 -2.88 6.00
CA ALA A 92 24.94 -3.62 7.25
C ALA A 92 24.01 -4.84 7.37
N ALA A 93 22.78 -4.79 6.84
CA ALA A 93 21.84 -5.93 6.88
C ALA A 93 22.15 -7.01 5.83
N ARG A 94 22.92 -6.65 4.78
CA ARG A 94 23.34 -7.57 3.72
C ARG A 94 24.57 -8.39 4.12
N LYS A 95 25.39 -7.85 5.01
CA LYS A 95 26.39 -8.62 5.75
C LYS A 95 25.67 -9.41 6.85
N GLY A 96 25.07 -10.54 6.49
CA GLY A 96 24.68 -11.53 7.49
C GLY A 96 25.86 -11.82 8.42
N PRO A 97 25.63 -12.26 9.67
CA PRO A 97 26.73 -12.62 10.55
C PRO A 97 27.62 -13.60 9.79
N THR A 98 28.91 -13.28 9.68
CA THR A 98 29.92 -14.25 9.24
C THR A 98 29.87 -15.37 10.27
N LEU A 99 29.03 -16.38 10.02
CA LEU A 99 29.02 -17.61 10.78
C LEU A 99 30.32 -18.33 10.40
N TYR A 100 31.40 -18.00 11.11
CA TYR A 100 32.51 -18.92 11.27
C TYR A 100 31.96 -20.14 12.02
N LEU A 101 31.47 -21.10 11.24
CA LEU A 101 31.30 -22.47 11.74
C LEU A 101 32.69 -23.10 11.68
N ASP A 102 33.45 -22.93 12.75
CA ASP A 102 34.66 -23.69 13.00
C ASP A 102 34.22 -25.10 13.40
N TRP A 103 34.10 -25.97 12.40
CA TRP A 103 33.79 -27.39 12.56
C TRP A 103 35.08 -28.14 12.95
N PRO A 104 35.10 -28.94 14.04
CA PRO A 104 36.26 -29.75 14.44
C PRO A 104 36.52 -30.94 13.52
#